data_AF-A0AA88KLT2-F1
#
_entry.id   AF-A0AA88KLT2-F1
#
_cell.length_a   1.000
_cell.length_b   1.000
_cell.length_c   1.000
_cell.angle_alpha   90.00
_cell.angle_beta   90.00
_cell.angle_gamma   90.00
#
_symmetry.space_group_name_H-M   'P 1'
#
loop_
_entity.id
_entity.type
_entity.pdbx_description
1 polymer ?
#
loop_
_entity_poly.entity_id
_entity_poly.type
_entity_poly.pdbx_seq_one_letter_code
_entity_poly.pdbx_strand_id
1 'polypeptide(L)'
;MHLTNYSVNKKSDCFEYDPNNFSVGSKRDFNFLNKYLESQGHSPDKVWDSIGDIIIKTVLTIYPQLLHQYRTSLTPKHGDFVCFEILGFDILLDEHIKPWLLEVNHSPSFNTDTPLDKHVKLNYSQKP
;
A
#
# COMPACT_ATOMS: atom_id res chain seq x y z
N MET A 1 14.78 -10.54 -14.42
CA MET A 1 14.49 -9.97 -13.09
C MET A 1 12.98 -10.06 -12.88
N HIS A 2 12.49 -10.60 -11.76
CA HIS A 2 11.06 -10.95 -11.58
C HIS A 2 10.43 -10.53 -10.24
N LEU A 3 11.21 -10.10 -9.25
CA LEU A 3 10.72 -9.76 -7.90
C LEU A 3 11.00 -8.29 -7.59
N THR A 4 9.99 -7.59 -7.09
CA THR A 4 10.05 -6.15 -6.77
C THR A 4 10.25 -5.88 -5.28
N ASN A 5 10.23 -6.90 -4.42
CA ASN A 5 10.34 -6.74 -2.97
C ASN A 5 11.64 -6.01 -2.57
N TYR A 6 11.52 -5.03 -1.66
CA TYR A 6 12.65 -4.24 -1.18
C TYR A 6 13.74 -5.08 -0.50
N SER A 7 13.37 -6.11 0.26
CA SER A 7 14.33 -6.96 0.98
C SER A 7 15.28 -7.71 0.04
N VAL A 8 14.81 -8.01 -1.17
CA VAL A 8 15.60 -8.64 -2.23
C VAL A 8 16.40 -7.59 -2.99
N ASN A 9 15.75 -6.51 -3.44
CA ASN A 9 16.37 -5.55 -4.34
C ASN A 9 17.38 -4.61 -3.67
N LYS A 10 17.28 -4.34 -2.36
CA LYS A 10 18.21 -3.45 -1.65
C LYS A 10 19.68 -3.89 -1.65
N LYS A 11 19.94 -5.15 -2.01
CA LYS A 11 21.28 -5.74 -2.12
C LYS A 11 21.79 -5.77 -3.57
N SER A 12 20.99 -5.32 -4.53
CA SER A 12 21.36 -5.29 -5.95
C SER A 12 22.31 -4.12 -6.21
N ASP A 13 23.33 -4.34 -7.05
CA ASP A 13 24.24 -3.29 -7.49
C ASP A 13 23.54 -2.20 -8.32
N CYS A 14 22.36 -2.51 -8.88
CA CYS A 14 21.51 -1.57 -9.62
C CYS A 14 20.45 -0.89 -8.73
N PHE A 15 20.50 -1.04 -7.41
CA PHE A 15 19.55 -0.37 -6.52
C PHE A 15 19.91 1.11 -6.39
N GLU A 16 19.08 1.97 -6.99
CA GLU A 16 19.26 3.41 -6.94
C GLU A 16 18.46 4.00 -5.79
N TYR A 17 19.05 4.95 -5.07
CA TYR A 17 18.39 5.62 -3.96
C TYR A 17 18.91 7.05 -3.81
N ASP A 18 18.00 8.03 -3.78
CA ASP A 18 18.32 9.42 -3.50
C ASP A 18 17.67 9.85 -2.16
N PRO A 19 18.46 10.23 -1.14
CA PRO A 19 17.91 10.66 0.15
C PRO A 19 17.22 12.02 0.12
N ASN A 20 17.49 12.85 -0.88
CA ASN A 20 16.97 14.21 -1.01
C ASN A 20 15.81 14.31 -2.01
N ASN A 21 15.64 13.32 -2.88
CA ASN A 21 14.57 13.30 -3.87
C ASN A 21 13.78 11.99 -3.85
N PHE A 22 12.61 12.04 -3.22
CA PHE A 22 11.70 10.91 -3.04
C PHE A 22 11.04 10.39 -4.32
N SER A 23 11.17 11.11 -5.43
CA SER A 23 10.62 10.72 -6.72
C SER A 23 11.65 10.04 -7.64
N VAL A 24 12.86 9.76 -7.16
CA VAL A 24 13.98 9.18 -7.95
C VAL A 24 14.46 7.87 -7.31
N GLY A 25 15.01 6.97 -8.13
CA GLY A 25 15.61 5.70 -7.68
C GLY A 25 14.67 4.48 -7.75
N SER A 26 15.03 3.39 -7.09
CA SER A 26 14.31 2.11 -7.10
C SER A 26 13.15 2.05 -6.10
N LYS A 27 12.98 3.08 -5.27
CA LYS A 27 11.86 3.25 -4.34
C LYS A 27 11.40 4.69 -4.36
N ARG A 28 10.11 4.92 -4.61
CA ARG A 28 9.55 6.25 -4.88
C ARG A 28 8.25 6.48 -4.12
N ASP A 29 7.88 7.74 -3.94
CA ASP A 29 6.63 8.16 -3.33
C ASP A 29 5.43 8.10 -4.29
N PHE A 30 4.22 8.32 -3.76
CA PHE A 30 3.00 8.35 -4.58
C PHE A 30 2.91 9.57 -5.50
N ASN A 31 3.57 10.68 -5.16
CA ASN A 31 3.62 11.84 -6.05
C ASN A 31 4.34 11.52 -7.36
N PHE A 32 5.44 10.75 -7.28
CA PHE A 32 6.07 10.22 -8.47
C PHE A 32 5.09 9.40 -9.32
N LEU A 33 4.37 8.46 -8.70
CA LEU A 33 3.42 7.60 -9.42
C LEU A 33 2.35 8.43 -10.13
N ASN A 34 1.76 9.42 -9.46
CA ASN A 34 0.73 10.28 -10.07
C ASN A 34 1.28 11.04 -11.27
N LYS A 35 2.45 11.69 -11.13
CA LYS A 35 3.10 12.39 -12.25
C LYS A 35 3.47 11.45 -13.40
N TYR A 36 3.91 10.23 -13.08
CA TYR A 36 4.22 9.21 -14.06
C TYR A 36 2.97 8.82 -14.85
N LEU A 37 1.85 8.54 -14.17
CA LEU A 37 0.57 8.22 -14.82
C LEU A 37 0.08 9.35 -15.73
N GLU A 38 0.14 10.60 -15.27
CA GLU A 38 -0.19 11.78 -16.08
C GLU A 38 0.69 11.89 -17.33
N SER A 39 1.99 11.65 -17.19
CA SER A 39 2.94 11.70 -18.32
C SER A 39 2.67 10.62 -19.37
N GLN A 40 2.05 9.50 -18.97
CA GLN A 40 1.62 8.43 -19.87
C GLN A 40 0.20 8.67 -20.43
N GLY A 41 -0.44 9.80 -20.11
CA GLY A 41 -1.79 10.14 -20.57
C GLY A 41 -2.92 9.45 -19.79
N HIS A 42 -2.62 8.85 -18.63
CA HIS A 42 -3.60 8.23 -17.75
C HIS A 42 -4.02 9.19 -16.64
N SER A 43 -5.27 9.07 -16.18
CA SER A 43 -5.78 9.82 -15.01
C SER A 43 -5.42 9.08 -13.72
N PRO A 44 -4.61 9.67 -12.82
CA PRO A 44 -4.26 9.03 -11.55
C PRO A 44 -5.48 8.68 -10.71
N ASP A 45 -6.49 9.56 -10.68
CA ASP A 45 -7.72 9.36 -9.90
C ASP A 45 -8.43 8.06 -10.28
N LYS A 46 -8.56 7.77 -11.58
CA LYS A 46 -9.20 6.52 -12.05
C LYS A 46 -8.44 5.27 -11.63
N VAL A 47 -7.10 5.35 -11.60
CA VAL A 47 -6.25 4.25 -11.15
C VAL A 47 -6.43 4.03 -9.65
N TRP A 48 -6.41 5.11 -8.87
CA TRP A 48 -6.65 5.05 -7.43
C TRP A 48 -8.06 4.56 -7.08
N ASP A 49 -9.09 4.96 -7.82
CA ASP A 49 -10.45 4.43 -7.66
C ASP A 49 -10.50 2.92 -7.93
N SER A 50 -9.82 2.46 -8.98
CA SER A 50 -9.73 1.03 -9.31
C SER A 50 -8.98 0.24 -8.24
N ILE A 51 -7.92 0.81 -7.67
CA ILE A 51 -7.21 0.24 -6.51
C ILE A 51 -8.11 0.21 -5.27
N GLY A 52 -8.86 1.28 -5.00
CA GLY A 52 -9.82 1.36 -3.89
C GLY A 52 -10.91 0.29 -3.99
N ASP A 53 -11.44 0.06 -5.20
CA ASP A 53 -12.42 -0.98 -5.47
C ASP A 53 -11.86 -2.40 -5.20
N ILE A 54 -10.60 -2.66 -5.59
CA ILE A 54 -9.91 -3.91 -5.23
C ILE A 54 -9.81 -4.08 -3.71
N ILE A 55 -9.40 -3.03 -2.99
CA ILE A 55 -9.26 -3.07 -1.52
C ILE A 55 -10.61 -3.37 -0.87
N ILE A 56 -11.66 -2.64 -1.25
CA ILE A 56 -13.01 -2.81 -0.70
C ILE A 56 -13.52 -4.23 -0.96
N LYS A 57 -13.45 -4.70 -2.20
CA LYS A 57 -13.91 -6.05 -2.56
C LYS A 57 -13.16 -7.13 -1.80
N THR A 58 -11.85 -6.96 -1.64
CA THR A 58 -11.00 -7.91 -0.88
C THR A 58 -11.44 -7.97 0.58
N VAL A 59 -11.62 -6.83 1.25
CA VAL A 59 -12.08 -6.79 2.65
C VAL A 59 -13.50 -7.33 2.80
N LEU A 60 -14.40 -7.03 1.86
CA LEU A 60 -15.77 -7.54 1.89
C LEU A 60 -15.83 -9.06 1.80
N THR A 61 -14.90 -9.71 1.09
CA THR A 61 -14.89 -11.17 0.97
C THR A 61 -14.65 -11.88 2.32
N ILE A 62 -13.87 -11.27 3.21
CA ILE A 62 -13.55 -11.83 4.53
C ILE A 62 -14.45 -11.30 5.65
N TYR A 63 -15.25 -10.26 5.38
CA TYR A 63 -16.09 -9.60 6.37
C TYR A 63 -16.98 -10.56 7.18
N PRO A 64 -17.68 -11.56 6.59
CA PRO A 64 -18.51 -12.47 7.38
C PRO A 64 -17.73 -13.28 8.42
N GLN A 65 -16.52 -13.72 8.04
CA GLN A 65 -15.64 -14.50 8.91
C GLN A 65 -15.07 -13.62 10.03
N LEU A 66 -14.60 -12.42 9.68
CA LEU A 66 -14.13 -11.43 10.66
C LEU A 66 -15.22 -11.05 11.65
N LEU A 67 -16.44 -10.77 11.17
CA LEU A 67 -17.57 -10.41 12.02
C LEU A 67 -17.94 -11.53 12.99
N HIS A 68 -17.92 -12.78 12.51
CA HIS A 68 -18.17 -13.94 13.36
C HIS A 68 -17.10 -14.05 14.46
N GLN A 69 -15.82 -14.05 14.07
CA GLN A 69 -14.69 -14.14 15.02
C GLN A 69 -14.67 -13.00 16.03
N TYR A 70 -14.99 -11.78 15.59
CA TYR A 70 -15.11 -10.61 16.45
C TYR A 70 -16.19 -10.81 17.50
N ARG A 71 -17.39 -11.26 17.10
CA ARG A 71 -18.52 -11.48 18.01
C ARG A 71 -18.33 -12.64 18.98
N THR A 72 -17.57 -13.67 18.59
CA THR A 72 -17.31 -14.82 19.47
C THR A 72 -16.15 -14.58 20.44
N SER A 73 -15.15 -13.81 20.03
CA SER A 73 -13.93 -13.58 20.82
C SER A 73 -14.04 -12.34 21.71
N LEU A 74 -14.91 -11.41 21.35
CA LEU A 74 -15.10 -10.15 22.06
C LEU A 74 -16.57 -10.01 22.44
N THR A 75 -16.81 -9.47 23.63
CA THR A 75 -18.14 -9.07 24.09
C THR A 75 -18.21 -7.55 24.09
N PRO A 76 -18.23 -6.90 22.91
CA PRO A 76 -18.23 -5.45 22.84
C PRO A 76 -19.48 -4.92 23.52
N LYS A 77 -19.32 -3.91 24.37
CA LYS A 77 -20.46 -3.10 24.82
C LYS A 77 -21.02 -2.37 23.59
N HIS A 78 -22.32 -2.11 23.56
CA HIS A 78 -22.96 -1.49 22.41
C HIS A 78 -22.24 -0.21 21.97
N GLY A 79 -21.63 -0.25 20.78
CA GLY A 79 -21.01 0.91 20.12
C GLY A 79 -19.48 0.92 20.09
N ASP A 80 -18.79 0.04 20.81
CA ASP A 80 -17.32 0.08 20.88
C ASP A 80 -16.67 -0.69 19.70
N PHE A 81 -15.85 0.02 18.92
CA PHE A 81 -14.88 -0.58 18.00
C PHE A 81 -13.58 -0.83 18.77
N VAL A 82 -13.33 -2.09 19.13
CA VAL A 82 -12.16 -2.43 19.98
C VAL A 82 -10.97 -2.97 19.20
N CYS A 83 -11.12 -3.22 17.89
CA CYS A 83 -10.05 -3.71 17.03
C CYS A 83 -9.85 -2.79 15.83
N PHE A 84 -8.60 -2.58 15.46
CA PHE A 84 -8.18 -2.01 14.20
C PHE A 84 -6.98 -2.80 13.69
N GLU A 85 -6.76 -2.76 12.38
CA GLU A 85 -5.62 -3.43 11.74
C GLU A 85 -5.14 -2.58 10.58
N ILE A 86 -3.82 -2.48 10.40
CA ILE A 86 -3.20 -1.83 9.25
C ILE A 86 -2.71 -2.93 8.32
N LEU A 87 -3.35 -3.04 7.16
CA LEU A 87 -3.02 -4.02 6.14
C LEU A 87 -2.11 -3.41 5.08
N GLY A 88 -1.08 -4.14 4.67
CA GLY A 88 -0.27 -3.82 3.49
C GLY A 88 -0.85 -4.48 2.25
N PHE A 89 -1.28 -3.70 1.26
CA PHE A 89 -1.75 -4.21 -0.02
C PHE A 89 -0.64 -4.08 -1.06
N ASP A 90 -0.25 -5.21 -1.64
CA ASP A 90 0.73 -5.25 -2.74
C ASP A 90 -0.05 -5.31 -4.06
N ILE A 91 -0.03 -4.18 -4.78
CA ILE A 91 -0.73 -3.99 -6.05
C ILE A 91 0.28 -3.85 -7.18
N LEU A 92 0.05 -4.59 -8.27
CA LEU A 92 0.83 -4.49 -9.51
C LEU A 92 0.00 -3.84 -10.61
N LEU A 93 0.57 -2.84 -11.30
CA LEU A 93 0.01 -2.28 -12.52
C LEU A 93 0.61 -3.02 -13.72
N ASP A 94 -0.24 -3.48 -14.64
CA ASP A 94 0.19 -4.08 -15.90
C ASP A 94 0.52 -3.03 -16.99
N GLU A 95 0.87 -3.47 -18.19
CA GLU A 95 1.19 -2.59 -19.33
C GLU A 95 0.03 -1.69 -19.79
N HIS A 96 -1.20 -1.98 -19.35
CA HIS A 96 -2.40 -1.20 -19.62
C HIS A 96 -2.81 -0.36 -18.41
N ILE A 97 -1.95 -0.26 -17.38
CA ILE A 97 -2.21 0.47 -16.14
C ILE A 97 -3.40 -0.13 -15.36
N LYS A 98 -3.72 -1.40 -15.60
CA LYS A 98 -4.75 -2.09 -14.82
C LYS A 98 -4.13 -2.60 -13.51
N PRO A 99 -4.74 -2.32 -12.35
CA PRO A 99 -4.27 -2.82 -11.08
C PRO A 99 -4.67 -4.27 -10.84
N TRP A 100 -3.74 -5.03 -10.29
CA TRP A 100 -3.88 -6.43 -9.90
C TRP A 100 -3.44 -6.61 -8.45
N LEU A 101 -4.28 -7.24 -7.63
CA LEU A 101 -3.91 -7.64 -6.28
C LEU A 101 -2.94 -8.81 -6.33
N LEU A 102 -1.79 -8.67 -5.68
CA LEU A 102 -0.84 -9.77 -5.50
C LEU A 102 -1.01 -10.44 -4.15
N GLU A 103 -0.94 -9.67 -3.06
CA GLU A 103 -1.09 -10.17 -1.71
C GLU A 103 -1.62 -9.11 -0.74
N VAL A 104 -2.13 -9.57 0.40
CA VAL A 104 -2.52 -8.74 1.54
C VAL A 104 -1.72 -9.18 2.76
N ASN A 105 -0.91 -8.27 3.28
CA ASN A 105 -0.02 -8.48 4.41
C ASN A 105 -0.66 -7.97 5.70
N HIS A 106 -0.89 -8.88 6.66
CA HIS A 106 -1.42 -8.56 8.00
C HIS A 106 -0.39 -7.91 8.94
N SER A 107 0.90 -7.97 8.58
CA SER A 107 1.99 -7.36 9.35
C SER A 107 2.96 -6.62 8.42
N PRO A 108 2.54 -5.52 7.78
CA PRO A 108 3.41 -4.75 6.91
C PRO A 108 4.62 -4.21 7.68
N SER A 109 5.78 -4.12 7.03
CA SER A 109 6.99 -3.62 7.68
C SER A 109 6.89 -2.12 7.95
N PHE A 110 6.98 -1.73 9.22
CA PHE A 110 7.11 -0.32 9.64
C PHE A 110 8.56 0.14 9.82
N ASN A 111 9.54 -0.65 9.35
CA ASN A 111 10.95 -0.26 9.43
C ASN A 111 11.20 1.02 8.60
N THR A 112 12.00 1.92 9.14
CA THR A 112 12.28 3.24 8.56
C THR A 112 13.75 3.40 8.18
N ASP A 113 14.22 2.47 7.36
CA ASP A 113 15.63 2.40 6.92
C ASP A 113 16.03 3.60 6.04
N THR A 114 15.06 4.28 5.42
CA THR A 114 15.30 5.44 4.55
C THR A 114 14.49 6.68 4.99
N PRO A 115 15.00 7.91 4.72
CA PRO A 115 14.22 9.15 4.79
C PRO A 115 12.84 9.08 4.12
N LEU A 116 12.72 8.41 2.97
CA LEU A 116 11.44 8.18 2.28
C LEU A 116 10.51 7.31 3.13
N ASP A 117 11.01 6.22 3.71
CA ASP A 117 10.22 5.38 4.62
C ASP A 117 9.72 6.17 5.83
N LYS A 118 10.58 7.00 6.44
CA LYS A 118 10.16 7.88 7.55
C LYS A 118 9.05 8.81 7.10
N HIS A 119 9.23 9.47 5.95
CA HIS A 119 8.25 10.41 5.43
C HIS A 119 6.90 9.74 5.18
N VAL A 120 6.86 8.61 4.49
CA VAL A 120 5.60 7.93 4.14
C VAL A 120 4.94 7.28 5.35
N LYS A 121 5.71 6.62 6.23
CA LYS A 121 5.16 5.81 7.33
C LYS A 121 4.82 6.62 8.58
N LEU A 122 5.56 7.70 8.85
CA LEU A 122 5.33 8.53 10.04
C LEU A 122 4.42 9.74 9.76
N ASN A 123 4.39 10.26 8.52
CA ASN A 123 3.49 11.37 8.16
C ASN A 123 2.12 10.90 7.67
N TYR A 124 1.71 9.67 8.00
CA TYR A 124 0.38 9.13 7.71
C TYR A 124 -0.76 9.97 8.34
N SER A 125 -0.44 10.98 9.16
CA SER A 125 -1.37 11.92 9.82
C SER A 125 -1.59 13.25 9.10
N GLN A 126 -1.16 13.45 7.86
CA GLN A 126 -1.43 14.71 7.13
C GLN A 126 -1.91 14.50 5.70
N LYS A 127 -3.20 14.22 5.54
CA LYS A 127 -4.00 14.77 4.44
C LYS A 127 -5.01 15.75 5.05
N PRO A 128 -5.25 16.93 4.44
CA PRO A 128 -6.31 17.85 4.85
C PRO A 128 -7.70 17.21 4.68
#